data_AF-A0A7S3U8N4-F1
#
_entry.id   AF-A0A7S3U8N4-F1
#
_cell.length_a   1.000
_cell.length_b   1.000
_cell.length_c   1.000
_cell.angle_alpha   90.00
_cell.angle_beta   90.00
_cell.angle_gamma   90.00
#
_symmetry.space_group_name_H-M   'P 1'
#
loop_
_entity.id
_entity.type
_entity.pdbx_description
1 polymer ?
#
loop_
_entity_poly.entity_id
_entity_poly.type
_entity_poly.pdbx_seq_one_letter_code
_entity_poly.pdbx_strand_id
1 'polypeptide(L)'
;PFKVPAPAFNEAVAMSPLWNRLTDAVARDLPWLYSTLEQAAQADPFVAKLIEVCKDVHSKGLKQNTYLGIHRSDYMLHEPEGSAAQPLFLQVELNTIASSMGSHASNTAKLHRFLLGRYGTAQ
;
A
#
# COMPACT_ATOMS: atom_id res chain seq x y z
N PRO A 1 20.11 -2.80 10.03
CA PRO A 1 18.77 -2.29 9.65
C PRO A 1 18.86 -0.78 9.39
N PHE A 2 18.04 -0.25 8.49
CA PHE A 2 17.96 1.18 8.23
C PHE A 2 17.43 1.92 9.48
N LYS A 3 18.04 3.07 9.82
CA LYS A 3 17.58 3.91 10.94
C LYS A 3 16.35 4.69 10.47
N VAL A 4 15.23 4.51 11.16
CA VAL A 4 13.97 5.19 10.84
C VAL A 4 13.61 6.12 12.01
N PRO A 5 13.29 7.40 11.75
CA PRO A 5 12.77 8.29 12.78
C PRO A 5 11.46 7.76 13.36
N ALA A 6 11.40 7.57 14.68
CA ALA A 6 10.24 7.00 15.35
C ALA A 6 8.93 7.77 15.09
N PRO A 7 8.91 9.13 15.08
CA PRO A 7 7.70 9.88 14.75
C PRO A 7 7.16 9.53 13.34
N ALA A 8 8.03 9.56 12.32
CA ALA A 8 7.65 9.26 10.95
C ALA A 8 7.14 7.80 10.80
N PHE A 9 7.82 6.84 11.45
CA PHE A 9 7.38 5.45 11.45
C PHE A 9 5.98 5.27 12.05
N ASN A 10 5.75 5.87 13.22
CA ASN A 10 4.48 5.77 13.92
C ASN A 10 3.33 6.40 13.11
N GLU A 11 3.59 7.51 12.42
CA GLU A 11 2.63 8.13 11.51
C GLU A 11 2.26 7.20 10.35
N ALA A 12 3.25 6.60 9.66
CA ALA A 12 3.00 5.64 8.59
C ALA A 12 2.19 4.41 9.06
N VAL A 13 2.46 3.92 10.27
CA VAL A 13 1.66 2.84 10.88
C VAL A 13 0.21 3.29 11.13
N ALA A 14 0.01 4.50 11.68
CA ALA A 14 -1.32 5.05 11.93
C ALA A 14 -2.14 5.28 10.64
N MET A 15 -1.47 5.50 9.51
CA MET A 15 -2.11 5.66 8.19
C MET A 15 -2.67 4.35 7.61
N SER A 16 -2.17 3.19 8.03
CA SER A 16 -2.56 1.89 7.46
C SER A 16 -4.09 1.63 7.44
N PRO A 17 -4.84 1.77 8.56
CA PRO A 17 -6.29 1.60 8.52
C PRO A 17 -7.03 2.68 7.73
N LEU A 18 -6.45 3.87 7.56
CA LEU A 18 -7.02 4.94 6.73
C LEU A 18 -6.93 4.59 5.25
N TRP A 19 -5.79 4.08 4.79
CA TRP A 19 -5.65 3.55 3.43
C TRP A 19 -6.63 2.41 3.16
N ASN A 20 -6.79 1.47 4.09
CA ASN A 20 -7.74 0.37 3.92
C ASN A 20 -9.18 0.88 3.72
N ARG A 21 -9.60 1.88 4.51
CA ARG A 21 -10.93 2.49 4.36
C ARG A 21 -11.08 3.26 3.05
N LEU A 22 -10.05 4.02 2.67
CA LEU A 22 -10.07 4.77 1.40
C LEU A 22 -10.15 3.81 0.21
N THR A 23 -9.34 2.76 0.19
CA THR A 23 -9.37 1.74 -0.86
C THR A 23 -10.73 1.08 -0.95
N ASP A 24 -11.33 0.68 0.16
CA ASP A 24 -12.66 0.08 0.17
C ASP A 24 -13.74 1.04 -0.36
N ALA A 25 -13.72 2.29 0.07
CA ALA A 25 -14.67 3.31 -0.39
C ALA A 25 -14.55 3.55 -1.90
N VAL A 26 -13.32 3.74 -2.40
CA VAL A 26 -13.04 3.96 -3.83
C VAL A 26 -13.40 2.74 -4.67
N ALA A 27 -13.08 1.52 -4.20
CA ALA A 27 -13.36 0.29 -4.94
C ALA A 27 -14.88 0.03 -5.10
N ARG A 28 -15.70 0.57 -4.21
CA ARG A 28 -17.17 0.43 -4.25
C ARG A 28 -17.85 1.49 -5.11
N ASP A 29 -17.19 2.60 -5.41
CA ASP A 29 -17.71 3.65 -6.29
C ASP A 29 -17.40 3.33 -7.76
N LEU A 30 -18.17 2.38 -8.32
CA LEU A 30 -17.97 1.92 -9.70
C LEU A 30 -18.12 3.04 -10.74
N PRO A 31 -19.13 3.94 -10.67
CA PRO A 31 -19.22 5.07 -11.60
C PRO A 31 -17.96 5.95 -11.58
N TRP A 32 -17.43 6.25 -10.40
CA TRP A 32 -16.19 7.02 -10.27
C TRP A 32 -14.99 6.23 -10.83
N LEU A 33 -14.87 4.93 -10.51
CA LEU A 33 -13.77 4.09 -10.97
C LEU A 33 -13.73 3.99 -12.50
N TYR A 34 -14.89 3.76 -13.13
CA TYR A 34 -14.98 3.65 -14.59
C TYR A 34 -14.66 4.96 -15.31
N SER A 35 -15.11 6.09 -14.79
CA SER A 35 -14.81 7.40 -15.40
C SER A 35 -13.33 7.77 -15.22
N THR A 36 -12.74 7.49 -14.06
CA THR A 36 -11.33 7.76 -13.77
C THR A 36 -10.39 6.92 -14.65
N LEU A 37 -10.75 5.66 -14.94
CA LEU A 37 -9.91 4.74 -15.70
C LEU A 37 -10.21 4.72 -17.21
N GLU A 38 -11.14 5.55 -17.70
CA GLU A 38 -11.59 5.50 -19.10
C GLU A 38 -10.42 5.72 -20.08
N GLN A 39 -9.63 6.77 -19.87
CA GLN A 39 -8.49 7.08 -20.75
C GLN A 39 -7.43 5.97 -20.72
N ALA A 40 -7.17 5.41 -19.53
CA ALA A 40 -6.21 4.31 -19.38
C ALA A 40 -6.69 3.05 -20.12
N ALA A 41 -7.99 2.74 -20.06
CA ALA A 41 -8.56 1.61 -20.78
C ALA A 41 -8.54 1.78 -22.32
N GLN A 42 -8.63 3.02 -22.82
CA GLN A 42 -8.48 3.28 -24.26
C GLN A 42 -7.04 3.03 -24.75
N ALA A 43 -6.05 3.28 -23.89
CA ALA A 43 -4.64 3.13 -24.22
C ALA A 43 -4.09 1.72 -23.92
N ASP A 44 -4.63 1.01 -22.93
CA ASP A 44 -4.13 -0.27 -22.46
C ASP A 44 -5.21 -1.37 -22.49
N PRO A 45 -5.09 -2.37 -23.39
CA PRO A 45 -5.99 -3.51 -23.47
C PRO A 45 -6.10 -4.32 -22.17
N PHE A 46 -5.05 -4.36 -21.35
CA PHE A 46 -5.08 -5.06 -20.07
C PHE A 46 -6.04 -4.36 -19.10
N VAL A 47 -5.93 -3.04 -18.94
CA VAL A 47 -6.84 -2.24 -18.13
C VAL A 47 -8.28 -2.33 -18.66
N ALA A 48 -8.46 -2.27 -19.98
CA ALA A 48 -9.77 -2.43 -20.60
C ALA A 48 -10.43 -3.75 -20.20
N LYS A 49 -9.66 -4.84 -20.21
CA LYS A 49 -10.17 -6.17 -19.84
C LYS A 49 -10.56 -6.26 -18.37
N LEU A 50 -9.80 -5.63 -17.47
CA LEU A 50 -10.16 -5.58 -16.04
C LEU A 50 -11.49 -4.85 -15.80
N ILE A 51 -11.72 -3.73 -16.49
CA ILE A 51 -12.98 -2.98 -16.40
C ILE A 51 -14.14 -3.80 -16.98
N GLU A 52 -13.94 -4.48 -18.11
CA GLU A 52 -14.94 -5.36 -18.72
C GLU A 52 -15.40 -6.44 -17.72
N VAL A 53 -14.46 -7.16 -17.10
CA VAL A 53 -14.77 -8.18 -16.09
C VAL A 53 -15.52 -7.58 -14.90
N CYS A 54 -15.12 -6.39 -14.44
CA CYS A 54 -15.79 -5.70 -13.35
C CYS A 54 -17.26 -5.38 -13.70
N LYS A 55 -17.52 -4.83 -14.89
CA LYS A 55 -18.88 -4.53 -15.38
C LYS A 55 -19.74 -5.78 -15.52
N ASP A 56 -19.16 -6.85 -16.07
CA ASP A 56 -19.83 -8.12 -16.29
C ASP A 56 -20.29 -8.76 -14.98
N VAL A 57 -19.43 -8.79 -13.96
CA VAL A 57 -19.75 -9.38 -12.66
C VAL A 57 -20.83 -8.56 -11.95
N HIS A 58 -20.77 -7.22 -11.98
CA HIS A 58 -21.76 -6.39 -11.33
C HIS A 58 -23.12 -6.37 -12.04
N SER A 59 -23.16 -6.44 -13.37
CA SER A 59 -24.42 -6.50 -14.12
C SER A 59 -25.23 -7.78 -13.84
N LYS A 60 -24.55 -8.88 -13.52
CA LYS A 60 -25.15 -10.18 -13.17
C LYS A 60 -25.57 -10.27 -11.69
N GLY A 61 -25.23 -9.28 -10.89
CA GLY A 61 -25.41 -9.28 -9.45
C GLY A 61 -24.29 -10.03 -8.71
N LEU A 62 -23.91 -9.51 -7.54
CA LEU A 62 -22.85 -10.09 -6.72
C LEU A 62 -23.38 -11.27 -5.89
N LYS A 63 -22.75 -12.43 -6.06
CA LYS A 63 -23.02 -13.61 -5.21
C LYS A 63 -22.31 -13.52 -3.85
N GLN A 64 -21.15 -12.86 -3.81
CA GLN A 64 -20.34 -12.66 -2.61
C GLN A 64 -20.27 -11.17 -2.31
N ASN A 65 -20.69 -10.78 -1.10
CA ASN A 65 -20.76 -9.38 -0.65
C ASN A 65 -19.67 -9.02 0.38
N THR A 66 -18.91 -10.01 0.85
CA THR A 66 -17.76 -9.84 1.75
C THR A 66 -16.47 -9.76 0.93
N TYR A 67 -15.64 -8.78 1.29
CA TYR A 67 -14.36 -8.49 0.63
C TYR A 67 -13.23 -8.61 1.64
N LEU A 68 -12.09 -9.17 1.20
CA LEU A 68 -10.87 -9.22 1.99
C LEU A 68 -9.78 -8.46 1.23
N GLY A 69 -9.27 -7.39 1.83
CA GLY A 69 -8.14 -6.62 1.33
C GLY A 69 -6.89 -6.85 2.20
N ILE A 70 -5.81 -7.32 1.57
CA ILE A 70 -4.47 -7.36 2.19
C ILE A 70 -3.60 -6.37 1.41
N HIS A 71 -3.68 -5.11 1.82
CA HIS A 71 -3.03 -4.00 1.12
C HIS A 71 -1.63 -3.73 1.68
N ARG A 72 -0.78 -3.12 0.84
CA ARG A 72 0.51 -2.59 1.27
C ARG A 72 0.68 -1.18 0.71
N SER A 73 0.79 -0.20 1.60
CA SER A 73 1.18 1.15 1.25
C SER A 73 2.69 1.25 1.37
N ASP A 74 3.36 1.55 0.27
CA ASP A 74 4.81 1.66 0.20
C ASP A 74 5.23 3.14 0.28
N TYR A 75 6.31 3.41 1.00
CA TYR A 75 6.75 4.77 1.34
C TYR A 75 8.24 4.97 1.12
N MET A 76 8.63 6.20 0.83
CA MET A 76 10.03 6.67 0.86
C MET A 76 10.19 7.78 1.89
N LEU A 77 11.29 7.75 2.65
CA LEU A 77 11.59 8.79 3.65
C LEU A 77 12.06 10.05 2.92
N HIS A 78 11.38 11.16 3.15
CA HIS A 78 11.75 12.46 2.67
C HIS A 78 12.47 13.24 3.79
N GLU A 79 13.73 13.60 3.55
CA GLU A 79 14.57 14.38 4.46
C GLU A 79 15.03 15.66 3.73
N PRO A 80 14.25 16.76 3.83
CA PRO A 80 14.59 18.00 3.14
C PRO A 80 15.87 18.62 3.71
N GLU A 81 16.93 18.68 2.89
CA GLU A 81 18.19 19.31 3.24
C GLU A 81 18.01 20.81 3.54
N GLY A 82 18.62 21.28 4.62
CA GLY A 82 18.64 22.70 4.99
C GLY A 82 17.33 23.27 5.55
N SER A 83 16.31 22.44 5.77
CA SER A 83 15.06 22.87 6.42
C SER A 83 14.98 22.39 7.87
N ALA A 84 14.24 23.13 8.71
CA ALA A 84 13.87 22.68 10.05
C ALA A 84 12.72 21.65 10.05
N ALA A 85 12.24 21.22 8.87
CA ALA A 85 11.15 20.28 8.75
C ALA A 85 11.58 18.89 9.21
N GLN A 86 10.68 18.20 9.89
CA GLN A 86 10.93 16.83 10.36
C GLN A 86 10.89 15.85 9.17
N PRO A 87 11.74 14.81 9.19
CA PRO A 87 11.62 13.70 8.25
C PRO A 87 10.21 13.13 8.22
N LEU A 88 9.69 12.86 7.02
CA LEU A 88 8.34 12.30 6.86
C LEU A 88 8.31 11.26 5.75
N PHE A 89 7.43 10.28 5.87
CA PHE A 89 7.25 9.27 4.84
C PHE A 89 6.22 9.73 3.80
N LEU A 90 6.65 9.83 2.54
CA LEU A 90 5.75 10.07 1.41
C LEU A 90 5.36 8.73 0.78
N GLN A 91 4.06 8.53 0.56
CA GLN A 91 3.56 7.34 -0.11
C GLN A 91 3.99 7.38 -1.58
N VAL A 92 4.56 6.28 -2.06
CA VAL A 92 4.97 6.12 -3.46
C VAL A 92 4.06 5.16 -4.22
N GLU A 93 3.45 4.19 -3.54
CA GLU A 93 2.59 3.20 -4.18
C GLU A 93 1.59 2.62 -3.17
N LEU A 94 0.40 2.26 -3.67
CA LEU A 94 -0.59 1.50 -2.93
C LEU A 94 -0.90 0.18 -3.66
N ASN A 95 -0.39 -0.91 -3.10
CA ASN A 95 -0.56 -2.25 -3.65
C ASN A 95 -1.83 -2.90 -3.07
N THR A 96 -2.80 -3.20 -3.94
CA THR A 96 -4.08 -3.82 -3.56
C THR A 96 -4.21 -5.28 -4.00
N ILE A 97 -3.25 -5.78 -4.80
CA ILE A 97 -3.20 -7.13 -5.32
C ILE A 97 -1.83 -7.75 -5.06
N ALA A 98 -1.83 -9.03 -4.66
CA ALA A 98 -0.61 -9.84 -4.52
C ALA A 98 0.52 -9.15 -3.72
N SER A 99 0.16 -8.41 -2.66
CA SER A 99 1.11 -7.72 -1.78
C SER A 99 2.09 -8.71 -1.14
N SER A 100 3.28 -8.81 -1.72
CA SER A 100 4.32 -9.75 -1.29
C SER A 100 5.00 -9.33 0.03
N MET A 101 5.97 -10.14 0.48
CA MET A 101 6.92 -9.86 1.56
C MET A 101 6.37 -9.86 2.99
N GLY A 102 5.07 -10.03 3.23
CA GLY A 102 4.51 -10.06 4.60
C GLY A 102 5.20 -11.08 5.52
N SER A 103 5.36 -12.33 5.06
CA SER A 103 6.09 -13.37 5.81
C SER A 103 7.59 -13.11 5.89
N HIS A 104 8.19 -12.61 4.81
CA HIS A 104 9.62 -12.33 4.72
C HIS A 104 10.04 -11.21 5.67
N ALA A 105 9.20 -10.18 5.84
CA ALA A 105 9.45 -9.07 6.76
C ALA A 105 9.66 -9.57 8.21
N SER A 106 8.86 -10.54 8.67
CA SER A 106 9.02 -11.16 9.99
C SER A 106 10.36 -11.89 10.13
N ASN A 107 10.76 -12.65 9.09
CA ASN A 107 12.03 -13.37 9.08
C ASN A 107 13.23 -12.41 9.02
N THR A 108 13.17 -11.36 8.21
CA THR A 108 14.19 -10.30 8.14
C THR A 108 14.33 -9.58 9.47
N ALA A 109 13.21 -9.28 10.16
CA ALA A 109 13.25 -8.68 11.50
C ALA A 109 13.92 -9.60 12.53
N LYS A 110 13.64 -10.92 12.49
CA LYS A 110 14.31 -11.91 13.34
C LYS A 110 15.82 -11.98 13.05
N LEU A 111 16.20 -12.02 11.77
CA LEU A 111 17.60 -12.01 11.35
C LEU A 111 18.33 -10.75 11.84
N HIS A 112 17.74 -9.57 11.65
CA HIS A 112 18.32 -8.32 12.14
C HIS A 112 18.50 -8.31 13.67
N ARG A 113 17.51 -8.79 14.44
CA ARG A 113 17.64 -8.91 15.89
C ARG A 113 18.76 -9.86 16.30
N PHE A 114 18.89 -11.01 15.63
CA PHE A 114 19.97 -11.96 15.88
C PHE A 114 21.36 -11.34 15.62
N LEU A 115 21.53 -10.68 14.46
CA LEU A 115 22.79 -10.05 14.10
C LEU A 115 23.15 -8.88 15.03
N LEU A 116 22.18 -8.03 15.39
CA LEU A 116 22.40 -6.94 16.33
C LEU A 116 22.72 -7.45 17.75
N GLY A 117 22.08 -8.53 18.20
CA GLY A 117 22.41 -9.13 19.49
C GLY A 117 23.81 -9.73 19.56
N ARG A 118 24.38 -10.15 18.42
CA ARG A 118 25.71 -10.78 18.35
C ARG A 118 26.84 -9.80 18.02
N TYR A 119 26.56 -8.82 17.16
CA TYR A 119 27.57 -7.93 16.58
C TYR A 119 27.26 -6.43 16.78
N GLY A 120 26.12 -6.10 17.37
CA GLY A 120 25.77 -4.72 17.67
C GLY A 120 26.70 -4.15 18.73
N THR A 121 27.38 -3.06 18.41
CA THR A 121 28.02 -2.23 19.43
C THR A 121 26.94 -1.43 20.14
N ALA A 122 26.97 -1.36 21.48
CA ALA A 122 26.17 -0.38 22.19
C ALA A 122 26.49 1.02 21.61
N GLN A 123 25.50 1.69 21.05
CA GLN A 123 25.58 3.12 20.72
C GLN A 123 25.16 3.91 21.94
#